data_AF-A0A8I1SSL6-F1
#
_entry.id   AF-A0A8I1SSL6-F1
#
_cell.length_a   1.000
_cell.length_b   1.000
_cell.length_c   1.000
_cell.angle_alpha   90.00
_cell.angle_beta   90.00
_cell.angle_gamma   90.00
#
_symmetry.space_group_name_H-M   'P 1'
#
loop_
_entity.id
_entity.type
_entity.pdbx_description
1 polymer ?
#
loop_
_entity_poly.entity_id
_entity_poly.type
_entity_poly.pdbx_seq_one_letter_code
_entity_poly.pdbx_strand_id
1 'polypeptide(L)'
;MSGTQSANGLVFQSSANAAAPNAATIITGGTINLGAGGITASQYAYGTTSRGSVSVDSAIVLQASSTFTNNNSTNALWVKGAISDGASSFGIIKSGAGQLNLSGNNSFDGGVTLNAGTLSIRHANALGTGTLTINGGTLTIADTVTVNNNAQIWAGDFTVGTSNGVQRIGAGTVTLGGNRTVTVNSFQNLVVGGAISDGGSVYGLTKSGAGTITLSGASTYTGNTIVNAGTMVLSDNARLTFKIGANGESNQISGVGTLTLNGDFVFDLSGVAVALGNAWNIVNVGTLAETFGSTFSVVDFFDAGGDLWEKTTGGVTYQFSEATGNLVITAVPEPSAWALAGLGLILVTVFRRGRSRSV
;
A
#
# COMPACT_ATOMS: atom_id res chain seq x y z
N MET A 1 0.97 30.17 28.40
CA MET A 1 0.95 31.31 27.46
C MET A 1 -0.47 31.82 27.37
N SER A 2 -0.70 33.14 27.41
CA SER A 2 -2.03 33.75 27.27
C SER A 2 -2.05 34.60 25.99
N GLY A 3 -3.09 34.44 25.17
CA GLY A 3 -3.20 35.16 23.90
C GLY A 3 -2.46 34.49 22.73
N THR A 4 -2.36 35.22 21.63
CA THR A 4 -1.69 34.76 20.39
C THR A 4 -0.22 35.17 20.40
N GLN A 5 0.67 34.23 20.11
CA GLN A 5 2.09 34.48 19.91
C GLN A 5 2.52 34.07 18.51
N SER A 6 3.43 34.84 17.92
CA SER A 6 3.98 34.55 16.61
C SER A 6 5.45 34.20 16.73
N ALA A 7 5.86 33.09 16.13
CA ALA A 7 7.27 32.70 16.04
C ALA A 7 7.55 32.12 14.66
N ASN A 8 8.69 32.48 14.06
CA ASN A 8 9.11 31.80 12.82
C ASN A 8 9.39 30.31 13.08
N GLY A 9 9.93 29.97 14.26
CA GLY A 9 10.09 28.60 14.71
C GLY A 9 10.30 28.52 16.23
N LEU A 10 10.06 27.33 16.78
CA LEU A 10 10.27 27.00 18.19
C LEU A 10 11.43 26.02 18.30
N VAL A 11 12.41 26.33 19.14
CA VAL A 11 13.60 25.50 19.33
C VAL A 11 13.71 25.09 20.80
N PHE A 12 13.70 23.79 21.04
CA PHE A 12 13.85 23.17 22.35
C PHE A 12 15.17 22.44 22.41
N GLN A 13 16.07 22.90 23.28
CA GLN A 13 17.39 22.32 23.48
C GLN A 13 17.65 22.15 24.97
N SER A 14 18.30 21.06 25.35
CA SER A 14 18.83 20.86 26.71
C SER A 14 20.35 20.67 26.64
N SER A 15 21.06 21.14 27.66
CA SER A 15 22.52 20.98 27.76
C SER A 15 22.89 19.71 28.53
N ALA A 16 24.07 19.17 28.24
CA ALA A 16 24.58 17.93 28.85
C ALA A 16 24.80 18.02 30.39
N ASN A 17 24.83 19.23 30.96
CA ASN A 17 25.27 19.49 32.33
C ASN A 17 24.13 19.63 33.37
N ALA A 18 22.90 19.25 33.03
CA ALA A 18 21.81 19.27 34.00
C ALA A 18 21.82 17.97 34.84
N ALA A 19 22.34 18.05 36.06
CA ALA A 19 22.25 17.01 37.09
C ALA A 19 20.83 16.83 37.68
N ALA A 20 19.77 17.24 36.97
CA ALA A 20 18.38 17.05 37.40
C ALA A 20 17.47 16.66 36.21
N PRO A 21 16.38 15.90 36.46
CA PRO A 21 15.89 14.87 35.56
C PRO A 21 14.52 15.22 34.94
N ASN A 22 14.15 14.54 33.84
CA ASN A 22 12.75 14.23 33.48
C ASN A 22 11.73 15.36 33.24
N ALA A 23 12.06 16.65 33.34
CA ALA A 23 11.09 17.72 33.15
C ALA A 23 10.66 17.80 31.67
N ALA A 24 9.39 17.48 31.39
CA ALA A 24 8.80 17.74 30.09
C ALA A 24 8.80 19.25 29.84
N THR A 25 9.24 19.68 28.66
CA THR A 25 9.01 21.08 28.27
C THR A 25 7.60 21.17 27.71
N ILE A 26 6.70 21.81 28.45
CA ILE A 26 5.29 21.90 28.08
C ILE A 26 4.94 23.35 27.73
N ILE A 27 4.48 23.56 26.50
CA ILE A 27 3.90 24.83 26.06
C ILE A 27 2.37 24.72 26.13
N THR A 28 1.76 25.36 27.13
CA THR A 28 0.30 25.36 27.35
C THR A 28 -0.33 26.74 27.16
N GLY A 29 -1.61 26.75 26.75
CA GLY A 29 -2.46 27.95 26.67
C GLY A 29 -2.20 28.85 25.47
N GLY A 30 -3.24 29.55 25.01
CA GLY A 30 -3.16 30.47 23.87
C GLY A 30 -2.99 29.78 22.52
N THR A 31 -2.67 30.61 21.51
CA THR A 31 -2.47 30.18 20.11
C THR A 31 -1.06 30.56 19.65
N ILE A 32 -0.42 29.69 18.88
CA ILE A 32 0.90 29.89 18.29
C ILE A 32 0.75 30.05 16.77
N ASN A 33 0.99 31.24 16.25
CA ASN A 33 1.18 31.46 14.83
C ASN A 33 2.61 31.04 14.45
N LEU A 34 2.74 29.93 13.71
CA LEU A 34 4.01 29.28 13.44
C LEU A 34 4.44 29.48 11.99
N GLY A 35 5.62 30.04 11.78
CA GLY A 35 6.21 30.22 10.45
C GLY A 35 6.93 28.97 9.90
N ALA A 36 7.69 29.17 8.82
CA ALA A 36 8.36 28.08 8.10
C ALA A 36 9.45 27.37 8.92
N GLY A 37 10.01 28.03 9.94
CA GLY A 37 11.03 27.47 10.83
C GLY A 37 10.52 26.30 11.69
N GLY A 38 9.21 26.18 11.87
CA GLY A 38 8.57 25.01 12.48
C GLY A 38 9.00 24.71 13.92
N ILE A 39 9.08 23.44 14.29
CA ILE A 39 9.43 23.02 15.66
C ILE A 39 10.69 22.17 15.60
N THR A 40 11.72 22.50 16.36
CA THR A 40 12.92 21.67 16.51
C THR A 40 13.11 21.26 17.95
N ALA A 41 13.05 19.96 18.22
CA ALA A 41 13.40 19.35 19.49
C ALA A 41 14.75 18.63 19.37
N SER A 42 15.75 19.16 20.09
CA SER A 42 17.11 18.64 20.18
C SER A 42 17.51 18.51 21.65
N GLN A 43 16.73 17.74 22.41
CA GLN A 43 17.08 17.45 23.81
C GLN A 43 18.25 16.47 23.87
N TYR A 44 19.23 16.74 24.73
CA TYR A 44 20.41 15.89 24.92
C TYR A 44 20.01 14.51 25.46
N ALA A 45 20.44 13.44 24.77
CA ALA A 45 20.29 12.06 25.23
C ALA A 45 21.49 11.70 26.13
N TYR A 46 21.23 11.18 27.33
CA TYR A 46 22.26 10.58 28.19
C TYR A 46 22.00 9.07 28.24
N GLY A 47 22.82 8.29 27.53
CA GLY A 47 22.64 6.84 27.42
C GLY A 47 21.29 6.43 26.78
N THR A 48 20.72 5.31 27.23
CA THR A 48 19.46 4.73 26.72
C THR A 48 18.20 5.24 27.44
N THR A 49 18.35 6.10 28.45
CA THR A 49 17.21 6.61 29.24
C THR A 49 16.55 7.82 28.58
N SER A 50 15.24 7.75 28.34
CA SER A 50 14.41 8.84 27.79
C SER A 50 14.39 10.05 28.76
N ARG A 51 15.12 11.12 28.45
CA ARG A 51 15.16 12.34 29.29
C ARG A 51 14.21 13.40 28.75
N GLY A 52 12.96 13.41 29.22
CA GLY A 52 11.98 14.49 29.00
C GLY A 52 11.33 14.51 27.61
N SER A 53 10.01 14.59 27.55
CA SER A 53 9.28 14.86 26.29
C SER A 53 9.16 16.37 26.06
N VAL A 54 9.19 16.81 24.80
CA VAL A 54 8.66 18.14 24.47
C VAL A 54 7.19 17.98 24.18
N SER A 55 6.34 18.84 24.75
CA SER A 55 4.90 18.85 24.52
C SER A 55 4.43 20.24 24.15
N VAL A 56 3.76 20.36 23.01
CA VAL A 56 3.08 21.58 22.57
C VAL A 56 1.58 21.32 22.64
N ASP A 57 0.96 21.81 23.72
CA ASP A 57 -0.45 21.60 24.04
C ASP A 57 -1.30 22.81 23.63
N SER A 58 -0.66 23.91 23.25
CA SER A 58 -1.31 25.12 22.71
C SER A 58 -1.73 24.93 21.26
N ALA A 59 -2.82 25.56 20.84
CA ALA A 59 -3.25 25.54 19.44
C ALA A 59 -2.17 26.16 18.53
N ILE A 60 -2.04 25.65 17.31
CA ILE A 60 -1.09 26.14 16.30
C ILE A 60 -1.86 26.59 15.06
N VAL A 61 -1.52 27.78 14.56
CA VAL A 61 -1.94 28.26 13.25
C VAL A 61 -0.69 28.35 12.36
N LEU A 62 -0.59 27.50 11.35
CA LEU A 62 0.49 27.53 10.37
C LEU A 62 0.38 28.80 9.53
N GLN A 63 1.50 29.51 9.41
CA GLN A 63 1.66 30.69 8.56
C GLN A 63 2.50 30.38 7.31
N ALA A 64 3.04 29.16 7.25
CA ALA A 64 3.74 28.56 6.12
C ALA A 64 3.80 27.04 6.37
N SER A 65 4.15 26.26 5.34
CA SER A 65 4.52 24.86 5.55
C SER A 65 5.72 24.78 6.50
N SER A 66 5.61 23.95 7.54
CA SER A 66 6.56 23.94 8.67
C SER A 66 7.23 22.58 8.81
N THR A 67 8.53 22.59 9.17
CA THR A 67 9.25 21.35 9.50
C THR A 67 9.22 21.09 10.99
N PHE A 68 8.71 19.93 11.40
CA PHE A 68 8.72 19.45 12.77
C PHE A 68 9.83 18.41 12.91
N THR A 69 10.94 18.83 13.50
CA THR A 69 12.16 18.06 13.68
C THR A 69 12.25 17.56 15.11
N ASN A 70 12.38 16.25 15.29
CA ASN A 70 12.86 15.67 16.54
C ASN A 70 14.16 14.94 16.25
N ASN A 71 15.29 15.45 16.74
CA ASN A 71 16.61 14.88 16.48
C ASN A 71 16.97 13.73 17.44
N ASN A 72 16.20 13.55 18.51
CA ASN A 72 16.51 12.57 19.55
C ASN A 72 15.68 11.28 19.37
N SER A 73 16.36 10.15 19.12
CA SER A 73 15.74 8.84 18.91
C SER A 73 15.14 8.20 20.18
N THR A 74 15.50 8.67 21.38
CA THR A 74 15.02 8.12 22.66
C THR A 74 13.85 8.90 23.26
N ASN A 75 13.52 10.08 22.71
CA ASN A 75 12.44 10.93 23.20
C ASN A 75 11.38 11.21 22.13
N ALA A 76 10.20 11.62 22.59
CA ALA A 76 9.09 12.06 21.76
C ALA A 76 8.89 13.59 21.79
N LEU A 77 8.60 14.16 20.62
CA LEU A 77 7.95 15.46 20.48
C LEU A 77 6.43 15.22 20.38
N TRP A 78 5.67 15.79 21.29
CA TRP A 78 4.21 15.74 21.33
C TRP A 78 3.65 17.06 20.83
N VAL A 79 2.74 16.99 19.87
CA VAL A 79 1.90 18.11 19.47
C VAL A 79 0.46 17.69 19.71
N LYS A 80 -0.13 18.26 20.76
CA LYS A 80 -1.48 17.95 21.23
C LYS A 80 -2.48 19.03 20.91
N GLY A 81 -2.03 20.29 20.81
CA GLY A 81 -2.88 21.37 20.36
C GLY A 81 -3.36 21.14 18.92
N ALA A 82 -4.58 21.61 18.63
CA ALA A 82 -5.12 21.60 17.28
C ALA A 82 -4.25 22.46 16.35
N ILE A 83 -3.97 21.94 15.16
CA ILE A 83 -3.22 22.63 14.10
C ILE A 83 -4.19 23.02 12.98
N SER A 84 -4.11 24.27 12.55
CA SER A 84 -4.91 24.86 11.45
C SER A 84 -4.04 25.76 10.58
N ASP A 85 -4.50 26.15 9.39
CA ASP A 85 -3.79 27.02 8.42
C ASP A 85 -4.72 28.08 7.76
N GLY A 86 -5.96 28.19 8.24
CA GLY A 86 -6.95 29.13 7.73
C GLY A 86 -7.45 28.71 6.34
N ALA A 87 -7.36 29.61 5.36
CA ALA A 87 -7.73 29.35 3.97
C ALA A 87 -6.51 29.01 3.08
N SER A 88 -5.37 28.71 3.71
CA SER A 88 -4.13 28.32 3.03
C SER A 88 -4.02 26.79 2.99
N SER A 89 -3.06 26.26 2.23
CA SER A 89 -2.72 24.83 2.25
C SER A 89 -1.30 24.61 2.76
N PHE A 90 -1.09 24.82 4.05
CA PHE A 90 0.22 24.65 4.68
C PHE A 90 0.36 23.26 5.29
N GLY A 91 1.47 22.60 4.98
CA GLY A 91 1.74 21.23 5.40
C GLY A 91 2.76 21.12 6.53
N ILE A 92 2.87 19.91 7.07
CA ILE A 92 3.87 19.56 8.11
C ILE A 92 4.88 18.58 7.52
N ILE A 93 6.17 18.85 7.71
CA ILE A 93 7.25 17.93 7.35
C ILE A 93 7.84 17.34 8.62
N LYS A 94 7.70 16.03 8.84
CA LYS A 94 8.38 15.31 9.93
C LYS A 94 9.81 14.96 9.52
N SER A 95 10.76 15.56 10.23
CA SER A 95 12.21 15.33 10.07
C SER A 95 12.88 14.89 11.38
N GLY A 96 14.17 14.52 11.29
CA GLY A 96 14.97 14.05 12.41
C GLY A 96 14.66 12.60 12.84
N ALA A 97 15.59 11.98 13.56
CA ALA A 97 15.54 10.56 13.90
C ALA A 97 14.47 10.17 14.95
N GLY A 98 13.98 11.12 15.73
CA GLY A 98 13.05 10.91 16.83
C GLY A 98 11.59 10.73 16.42
N GLN A 99 10.73 10.50 17.44
CA GLN A 99 9.29 10.36 17.26
C GLN A 99 8.58 11.73 17.33
N LEU A 100 7.64 11.96 16.41
CA LEU A 100 6.62 13.01 16.51
C LEU A 100 5.27 12.35 16.76
N ASN A 101 4.62 12.70 17.87
CA ASN A 101 3.27 12.31 18.21
C ASN A 101 2.31 13.44 17.85
N LEU A 102 1.47 13.23 16.84
CA LEU A 102 0.36 14.14 16.49
C LEU A 102 -0.93 13.61 17.11
N SER A 103 -1.49 14.37 18.04
CA SER A 103 -2.68 13.97 18.82
C SER A 103 -3.80 15.03 18.84
N GLY A 104 -3.55 16.19 18.23
CA GLY A 104 -4.56 17.22 18.06
C GLY A 104 -5.64 16.84 17.06
N ASN A 105 -6.82 17.43 17.23
CA ASN A 105 -7.86 17.46 16.21
C ASN A 105 -7.51 18.55 15.18
N ASN A 106 -6.81 18.17 14.11
CA ASN A 106 -6.22 19.12 13.18
C ASN A 106 -7.12 19.36 11.96
N SER A 107 -7.07 20.58 11.40
CA SER A 107 -7.90 21.00 10.27
C SER A 107 -7.09 21.57 9.09
N PHE A 108 -5.77 21.52 9.14
CA PHE A 108 -4.93 21.94 8.01
C PHE A 108 -5.07 20.99 6.83
N ASP A 109 -4.91 21.50 5.60
CA ASP A 109 -5.16 20.72 4.38
C ASP A 109 -3.92 20.56 3.48
N GLY A 110 -2.80 21.20 3.81
CA GLY A 110 -1.53 21.06 3.07
C GLY A 110 -0.84 19.70 3.20
N GLY A 111 -1.33 18.82 4.08
CA GLY A 111 -0.84 17.44 4.24
C GLY A 111 0.37 17.27 5.16
N VAL A 112 0.82 16.02 5.29
CA VAL A 112 1.93 15.63 6.17
C VAL A 112 2.95 14.81 5.38
N THR A 113 4.22 15.19 5.44
CA THR A 113 5.32 14.43 4.83
C THR A 113 6.23 13.84 5.90
N LEU A 114 6.35 12.50 5.94
CA LEU A 114 7.30 11.78 6.77
C LEU A 114 8.62 11.57 6.01
N ASN A 115 9.66 12.34 6.36
CA ASN A 115 11.00 12.18 5.78
C ASN A 115 11.86 11.18 6.56
N ALA A 116 11.81 11.20 7.89
CA ALA A 116 12.66 10.38 8.74
C ALA A 116 12.11 10.21 10.16
N GLY A 117 12.68 9.25 10.89
CA GLY A 117 12.29 8.93 12.27
C GLY A 117 10.91 8.30 12.34
N THR A 118 10.17 8.58 13.42
CA THR A 118 8.82 8.01 13.61
C THR A 118 7.74 9.10 13.55
N LEU A 119 6.70 8.91 12.75
CA LEU A 119 5.43 9.64 12.85
C LEU A 119 4.42 8.77 13.58
N SER A 120 3.87 9.27 14.68
CA SER A 120 2.87 8.58 15.51
C SER A 120 1.56 9.36 15.46
N ILE A 121 0.56 8.75 14.83
CA ILE A 121 -0.78 9.29 14.67
C ILE A 121 -1.64 8.83 15.84
N ARG A 122 -2.17 9.77 16.63
CA ARG A 122 -2.89 9.46 17.87
C ARG A 122 -4.29 10.07 17.97
N HIS A 123 -4.81 10.56 16.85
CA HIS A 123 -6.17 11.07 16.71
C HIS A 123 -6.64 10.86 15.26
N ALA A 124 -7.94 10.64 15.02
CA ALA A 124 -8.48 10.38 13.67
C ALA A 124 -8.14 11.51 12.68
N ASN A 125 -8.26 12.75 13.14
CA ASN A 125 -7.95 13.98 12.38
C ASN A 125 -6.50 14.46 12.58
N ALA A 126 -5.57 13.64 13.10
CA ALA A 126 -4.22 14.12 13.41
C ALA A 126 -3.42 14.58 12.16
N LEU A 127 -3.76 14.06 10.99
CA LEU A 127 -3.11 14.43 9.72
C LEU A 127 -3.78 15.63 9.03
N GLY A 128 -4.84 16.19 9.60
CA GLY A 128 -5.71 17.12 8.87
C GLY A 128 -6.44 16.42 7.73
N THR A 129 -6.69 17.12 6.63
CA THR A 129 -7.42 16.60 5.45
C THR A 129 -6.54 16.37 4.22
N GLY A 130 -5.29 16.85 4.25
CA GLY A 130 -4.34 16.74 3.13
C GLY A 130 -3.69 15.37 2.97
N THR A 131 -2.84 15.24 1.95
CA THR A 131 -2.14 13.99 1.62
C THR A 131 -1.09 13.61 2.67
N LEU A 132 -1.00 12.32 3.02
CA LEU A 132 0.13 11.73 3.74
C LEU A 132 1.20 11.24 2.76
N THR A 133 2.37 11.87 2.75
CA THR A 133 3.53 11.41 1.97
C THR A 133 4.53 10.70 2.86
N ILE A 134 4.90 9.47 2.54
CA ILE A 134 5.88 8.68 3.30
C ILE A 134 7.13 8.50 2.44
N ASN A 135 8.17 9.30 2.70
CA ASN A 135 9.48 9.18 2.03
C ASN A 135 10.39 8.14 2.70
N GLY A 136 10.07 7.73 3.94
CA GLY A 136 10.85 6.75 4.69
C GLY A 136 10.41 6.63 6.15
N GLY A 137 11.20 5.92 6.95
CA GLY A 137 11.07 5.91 8.42
C GLY A 137 10.00 4.95 8.95
N THR A 138 9.42 5.30 10.09
CA THR A 138 8.45 4.48 10.82
C THR A 138 7.12 5.20 10.95
N LEU A 139 6.03 4.55 10.57
CA LEU A 139 4.68 5.00 10.84
C LEU A 139 4.09 4.21 12.01
N THR A 140 3.46 4.89 12.95
CA THR A 140 2.72 4.26 14.04
C THR A 140 1.35 4.90 14.13
N ILE A 141 0.30 4.09 14.27
CA ILE A 141 -1.06 4.54 14.55
C ILE A 141 -1.40 4.02 15.93
N ALA A 142 -1.80 4.92 16.83
CA ALA A 142 -2.17 4.53 18.18
C ALA A 142 -3.37 3.58 18.16
N ASP A 143 -3.42 2.71 19.16
CA ASP A 143 -4.55 1.80 19.35
C ASP A 143 -5.87 2.59 19.39
N THR A 144 -6.94 2.00 18.88
CA THR A 144 -8.29 2.59 18.69
C THR A 144 -8.40 3.75 17.69
N VAL A 145 -7.30 4.23 17.10
CA VAL A 145 -7.35 5.27 16.08
C VAL A 145 -7.58 4.65 14.71
N THR A 146 -8.67 5.04 14.06
CA THR A 146 -8.79 4.95 12.60
C THR A 146 -8.46 6.32 12.03
N VAL A 147 -7.39 6.40 11.25
CA VAL A 147 -7.01 7.63 10.57
C VAL A 147 -8.10 7.98 9.55
N ASN A 148 -8.34 9.27 9.34
CA ASN A 148 -9.19 9.72 8.24
C ASN A 148 -8.73 9.17 6.88
N ASN A 149 -9.59 9.30 5.88
CA ASN A 149 -9.36 8.82 4.53
C ASN A 149 -8.43 9.76 3.73
N ASN A 150 -7.35 10.25 4.35
CA ASN A 150 -6.32 11.05 3.69
C ASN A 150 -5.74 10.24 2.52
N ALA A 151 -5.61 10.88 1.35
CA ALA A 151 -4.84 10.31 0.26
C ALA A 151 -3.40 10.05 0.72
N GLN A 152 -2.75 9.04 0.17
CA GLN A 152 -1.42 8.62 0.56
C GLN A 152 -0.51 8.52 -0.66
N ILE A 153 0.71 9.01 -0.50
CA ILE A 153 1.81 8.74 -1.41
C ILE A 153 2.84 7.95 -0.62
N TRP A 154 2.98 6.67 -0.93
CA TRP A 154 4.13 5.94 -0.49
C TRP A 154 5.23 6.35 -1.45
N ALA A 155 6.22 7.10 -0.98
CA ALA A 155 7.35 7.69 -1.74
C ALA A 155 8.72 7.07 -1.39
N GLY A 156 8.83 6.35 -0.27
CA GLY A 156 9.91 5.40 0.03
C GLY A 156 9.42 4.20 0.84
N ASP A 157 10.34 3.30 1.17
CA ASP A 157 10.08 2.14 2.05
C ASP A 157 9.86 2.59 3.49
N PHE A 158 8.99 1.90 4.22
CA PHE A 158 8.71 2.26 5.60
C PHE A 158 8.44 1.05 6.50
N THR A 159 8.57 1.30 7.80
CA THR A 159 8.30 0.33 8.86
C THR A 159 7.00 0.70 9.56
N VAL A 160 6.21 -0.31 9.93
CA VAL A 160 5.09 -0.17 10.85
C VAL A 160 5.62 -0.36 12.27
N GLY A 161 5.55 0.71 13.06
CA GLY A 161 6.02 0.72 14.44
C GLY A 161 5.09 -0.03 15.40
N THR A 162 5.47 -0.07 16.67
CA THR A 162 4.76 -0.84 17.69
C THR A 162 3.51 -0.12 18.19
N SER A 163 2.40 -0.85 18.21
CA SER A 163 1.13 -0.49 18.83
C SER A 163 0.56 -1.72 19.55
N ASN A 164 -0.44 -1.51 20.41
CA ASN A 164 -1.11 -2.59 21.13
C ASN A 164 -2.26 -3.25 20.33
N GLY A 165 -2.56 -2.74 19.13
CA GLY A 165 -3.76 -3.13 18.39
C GLY A 165 -3.58 -3.04 16.87
N VAL A 166 -4.70 -3.05 16.16
CA VAL A 166 -4.72 -2.93 14.70
C VAL A 166 -4.50 -1.47 14.29
N GLN A 167 -3.53 -1.24 13.42
CA GLN A 167 -3.17 0.08 12.90
C GLN A 167 -3.91 0.32 11.59
N ARG A 168 -4.88 1.25 11.56
CA ARG A 168 -5.76 1.49 10.41
C ARG A 168 -5.43 2.83 9.76
N ILE A 169 -4.80 2.83 8.58
CA ILE A 169 -4.35 4.04 7.88
C ILE A 169 -5.47 4.72 7.05
N GLY A 170 -6.72 4.32 7.25
CA GLY A 170 -7.88 4.86 6.55
C GLY A 170 -8.09 4.29 5.14
N ALA A 171 -9.14 4.78 4.47
CA ALA A 171 -9.57 4.34 3.14
C ALA A 171 -9.17 5.30 2.00
N GLY A 172 -8.35 6.32 2.28
CA GLY A 172 -7.85 7.21 1.24
C GLY A 172 -6.95 6.47 0.25
N THR A 173 -7.00 6.87 -1.02
CA THR A 173 -6.25 6.22 -2.11
C THR A 173 -4.76 6.22 -1.83
N VAL A 174 -4.08 5.10 -2.14
CA VAL A 174 -2.63 4.96 -2.02
C VAL A 174 -1.99 4.97 -3.40
N THR A 175 -0.99 5.82 -3.60
CA THR A 175 -0.16 5.82 -4.81
C THR A 175 1.26 5.38 -4.48
N LEU A 176 1.74 4.36 -5.20
CA LEU A 176 3.12 3.91 -5.15
C LEU A 176 4.00 4.81 -6.02
N GLY A 177 5.00 5.47 -5.44
CA GLY A 177 6.02 6.24 -6.18
C GLY A 177 7.17 5.39 -6.75
N GLY A 178 7.06 4.06 -6.70
CA GLY A 178 8.13 3.09 -6.99
C GLY A 178 7.78 1.71 -6.42
N ASN A 179 8.63 0.71 -6.65
CA ASN A 179 8.52 -0.57 -5.92
C ASN A 179 8.74 -0.32 -4.43
N ARG A 180 7.86 -0.82 -3.55
CA ARG A 180 7.95 -0.52 -2.11
C ARG A 180 7.92 -1.69 -1.19
N THR A 181 8.78 -1.61 -0.18
CA THR A 181 8.77 -2.50 0.96
C THR A 181 8.03 -1.85 2.13
N VAL A 182 7.00 -2.55 2.61
CA VAL A 182 6.33 -2.26 3.88
C VAL A 182 6.76 -3.33 4.88
N THR A 183 7.56 -2.92 5.87
CA THR A 183 8.02 -3.83 6.93
C THR A 183 7.06 -3.75 8.10
N VAL A 184 6.28 -4.81 8.33
CA VAL A 184 5.39 -4.90 9.48
C VAL A 184 6.06 -5.74 10.56
N ASN A 185 6.42 -5.09 11.68
CA ASN A 185 7.11 -5.75 12.79
C ASN A 185 6.26 -6.83 13.46
N SER A 186 6.92 -7.71 14.22
CA SER A 186 6.25 -8.79 14.96
C SER A 186 5.11 -8.28 15.82
N PHE A 187 4.01 -9.03 15.83
CA PHE A 187 2.77 -8.71 16.55
C PHE A 187 2.09 -7.39 16.12
N GLN A 188 2.52 -6.78 15.02
CA GLN A 188 1.84 -5.61 14.44
C GLN A 188 0.90 -6.04 13.32
N ASN A 189 -0.21 -5.31 13.19
CA ASN A 189 -1.18 -5.47 12.13
C ASN A 189 -1.46 -4.10 11.48
N LEU A 190 -1.12 -3.96 10.20
CA LEU A 190 -1.47 -2.79 9.40
C LEU A 190 -2.65 -3.11 8.49
N VAL A 191 -3.74 -2.35 8.61
CA VAL A 191 -4.86 -2.37 7.67
C VAL A 191 -4.77 -1.17 6.75
N VAL A 192 -4.67 -1.45 5.46
CA VAL A 192 -4.71 -0.48 4.36
C VAL A 192 -6.11 -0.52 3.75
N GLY A 193 -6.93 0.47 4.08
CA GLY A 193 -8.31 0.52 3.62
C GLY A 193 -8.47 1.00 2.18
N GLY A 194 -7.54 1.84 1.71
CA GLY A 194 -7.61 2.46 0.40
C GLY A 194 -7.14 1.55 -0.74
N ALA A 195 -7.63 1.82 -1.95
CA ALA A 195 -7.10 1.22 -3.17
C ALA A 195 -5.65 1.63 -3.38
N ILE A 196 -4.78 0.65 -3.68
CA ILE A 196 -3.38 0.90 -4.05
C ILE A 196 -3.25 0.96 -5.56
N SER A 197 -2.64 2.03 -6.06
CA SER A 197 -2.36 2.26 -7.48
C SER A 197 -0.88 2.61 -7.69
N ASP A 198 -0.37 2.43 -8.90
CA ASP A 198 0.99 2.80 -9.33
C ASP A 198 0.99 3.91 -10.39
N GLY A 199 -0.16 4.56 -10.60
CA GLY A 199 -0.34 5.58 -11.63
C GLY A 199 -0.17 5.09 -13.06
N GLY A 200 -0.33 3.77 -13.32
CA GLY A 200 -0.11 3.18 -14.64
C GLY A 200 1.36 2.79 -14.90
N SER A 201 2.20 2.87 -13.88
CA SER A 201 3.55 2.29 -13.89
C SER A 201 3.47 0.78 -13.71
N VAL A 202 4.59 0.12 -13.37
CA VAL A 202 4.64 -1.32 -13.05
C VAL A 202 5.28 -1.50 -11.68
N TYR A 203 4.76 -0.77 -10.69
CA TYR A 203 5.33 -0.75 -9.34
C TYR A 203 4.69 -1.82 -8.46
N GLY A 204 5.53 -2.56 -7.75
CA GLY A 204 5.14 -3.66 -6.87
C GLY A 204 5.16 -3.32 -5.39
N LEU A 205 4.57 -4.22 -4.61
CA LEU A 205 4.50 -4.15 -3.15
C LEU A 205 5.20 -5.37 -2.54
N THR A 206 6.19 -5.12 -1.68
CA THR A 206 6.86 -6.12 -0.87
C THR A 206 6.41 -6.01 0.57
N LYS A 207 5.78 -7.05 1.09
CA LYS A 207 5.49 -7.23 2.51
C LYS A 207 6.67 -7.93 3.19
N SER A 208 7.29 -7.24 4.15
CA SER A 208 8.37 -7.75 4.99
C SER A 208 8.00 -7.75 6.48
N GLY A 209 8.85 -8.36 7.31
CA GLY A 209 8.65 -8.47 8.76
C GLY A 209 7.57 -9.49 9.16
N ALA A 210 7.60 -9.95 10.40
CA ALA A 210 6.77 -11.07 10.87
C ALA A 210 5.29 -10.71 11.13
N GLY A 211 4.92 -9.43 11.11
CA GLY A 211 3.54 -8.98 11.34
C GLY A 211 2.61 -9.19 10.14
N THR A 212 1.40 -8.65 10.25
CA THR A 212 0.35 -8.78 9.23
C THR A 212 0.12 -7.47 8.48
N ILE A 213 0.01 -7.53 7.16
CA ILE A 213 -0.61 -6.46 6.37
C ILE A 213 -1.96 -6.96 5.83
N THR A 214 -3.00 -6.15 5.96
CA THR A 214 -4.32 -6.42 5.40
C THR A 214 -4.64 -5.36 4.36
N LEU A 215 -4.89 -5.78 3.12
CA LEU A 215 -5.37 -4.94 2.03
C LEU A 215 -6.89 -5.07 1.93
N SER A 216 -7.61 -3.97 2.09
CA SER A 216 -9.08 -3.94 2.04
C SER A 216 -9.63 -3.15 0.86
N GLY A 217 -8.78 -2.42 0.13
CA GLY A 217 -9.19 -1.64 -1.04
C GLY A 217 -9.10 -2.41 -2.35
N ALA A 218 -9.73 -1.87 -3.39
CA ALA A 218 -9.65 -2.41 -4.74
C ALA A 218 -8.37 -1.95 -5.45
N SER A 219 -7.29 -2.72 -5.32
CA SER A 219 -5.96 -2.31 -5.79
C SER A 219 -5.73 -2.64 -7.27
N THR A 220 -5.09 -1.71 -7.97
CA THR A 220 -4.92 -1.72 -9.44
C THR A 220 -3.46 -1.59 -9.86
N TYR A 221 -2.50 -1.60 -8.93
CA TYR A 221 -1.08 -1.63 -9.29
C TYR A 221 -0.75 -2.91 -10.07
N THR A 222 0.16 -2.80 -11.02
CA THR A 222 0.47 -3.87 -11.98
C THR A 222 1.88 -4.44 -11.81
N GLY A 223 2.61 -4.04 -10.76
CA GLY A 223 3.83 -4.72 -10.35
C GLY A 223 3.57 -5.93 -9.45
N ASN A 224 4.63 -6.71 -9.21
CA ASN A 224 4.55 -7.92 -8.38
C ASN A 224 4.23 -7.60 -6.93
N THR A 225 3.52 -8.52 -6.28
CA THR A 225 3.37 -8.57 -4.83
C THR A 225 4.32 -9.62 -4.26
N ILE A 226 5.18 -9.25 -3.31
CA ILE A 226 6.14 -10.17 -2.70
C ILE A 226 5.85 -10.26 -1.20
N VAL A 227 5.52 -11.45 -0.70
CA VAL A 227 5.34 -11.71 0.73
C VAL A 227 6.59 -12.39 1.27
N ASN A 228 7.58 -11.60 1.69
CA ASN A 228 8.86 -12.10 2.19
C ASN A 228 8.73 -12.79 3.55
N ALA A 229 7.86 -12.28 4.43
CA ALA A 229 7.67 -12.78 5.78
C ALA A 229 6.33 -12.34 6.37
N GLY A 230 5.91 -13.04 7.43
CA GLY A 230 4.65 -12.77 8.13
C GLY A 230 3.46 -13.07 7.24
N THR A 231 2.37 -12.34 7.45
CA THR A 231 1.10 -12.59 6.76
C THR A 231 0.70 -11.39 5.90
N MET A 232 0.24 -11.68 4.69
CA MET A 232 -0.55 -10.76 3.88
C MET A 232 -1.99 -11.27 3.78
N VAL A 233 -2.96 -10.41 4.04
CA VAL A 233 -4.38 -10.70 3.91
C VAL A 233 -4.98 -9.81 2.84
N LEU A 234 -5.63 -10.39 1.83
CA LEU A 234 -6.58 -9.69 0.98
C LEU A 234 -7.97 -9.86 1.62
N SER A 235 -8.58 -8.79 2.10
CA SER A 235 -9.89 -8.85 2.77
C SER A 235 -11.01 -9.22 1.79
N ASP A 236 -12.12 -9.69 2.33
CA ASP A 236 -13.38 -9.78 1.58
C ASP A 236 -13.73 -8.44 0.92
N ASN A 237 -14.26 -8.49 -0.31
CA ASN A 237 -14.53 -7.37 -1.22
C ASN A 237 -13.31 -6.50 -1.60
N ALA A 238 -12.10 -6.81 -1.11
CA ALA A 238 -10.87 -6.20 -1.62
C ALA A 238 -10.53 -6.80 -2.98
N ARG A 239 -9.67 -6.13 -3.75
CA ARG A 239 -9.30 -6.61 -5.09
C ARG A 239 -7.81 -6.51 -5.36
N LEU A 240 -7.28 -7.47 -6.09
CA LEU A 240 -5.98 -7.38 -6.77
C LEU A 240 -6.16 -7.55 -8.27
N THR A 241 -5.53 -6.66 -9.03
CA THR A 241 -5.55 -6.69 -10.49
C THR A 241 -4.27 -7.34 -11.01
N PHE A 242 -4.43 -8.25 -11.96
CA PHE A 242 -3.36 -8.94 -12.66
C PHE A 242 -3.43 -8.62 -14.14
N LYS A 243 -2.39 -7.97 -14.65
CA LYS A 243 -2.22 -7.71 -16.07
C LYS A 243 -1.62 -8.93 -16.74
N ILE A 244 -2.37 -9.52 -17.67
CA ILE A 244 -1.96 -10.74 -18.38
C ILE A 244 -1.44 -10.36 -19.77
N GLY A 245 -0.18 -10.69 -20.04
CA GLY A 245 0.53 -10.33 -21.27
C GLY A 245 0.88 -11.53 -22.15
N ALA A 246 2.11 -11.55 -22.67
CA ALA A 246 2.65 -12.69 -23.41
C ALA A 246 2.73 -13.94 -22.53
N ASN A 247 2.95 -15.13 -23.11
CA ASN A 247 3.02 -16.37 -22.35
C ASN A 247 4.05 -16.28 -21.20
N GLY A 248 3.61 -16.56 -19.97
CA GLY A 248 4.42 -16.44 -18.75
C GLY A 248 4.60 -15.01 -18.21
N GLU A 249 4.15 -13.98 -18.93
CA GLU A 249 4.28 -12.58 -18.53
C GLU A 249 3.02 -12.07 -17.83
N SER A 250 3.06 -11.98 -16.51
CA SER A 250 2.05 -11.34 -15.68
C SER A 250 2.71 -10.74 -14.44
N ASN A 251 2.03 -9.84 -13.75
CA ASN A 251 2.35 -9.64 -12.34
C ASN A 251 1.91 -10.86 -11.52
N GLN A 252 2.58 -11.07 -10.40
CA GLN A 252 2.47 -12.28 -9.59
C GLN A 252 2.48 -11.96 -8.11
N ILE A 253 1.93 -12.88 -7.31
CA ILE A 253 2.17 -12.97 -5.87
C ILE A 253 3.22 -14.05 -5.63
N SER A 254 4.35 -13.68 -5.02
CA SER A 254 5.45 -14.61 -4.72
C SER A 254 6.02 -14.37 -3.32
N GLY A 255 7.01 -15.16 -2.91
CA GLY A 255 7.68 -15.04 -1.61
C GLY A 255 7.59 -16.32 -0.80
N VAL A 256 7.82 -16.21 0.50
CA VAL A 256 7.87 -17.35 1.45
C VAL A 256 7.00 -17.16 2.69
N GLY A 257 6.23 -16.07 2.73
CA GLY A 257 5.31 -15.78 3.83
C GLY A 257 3.94 -16.45 3.66
N THR A 258 3.04 -16.11 4.57
CA THR A 258 1.65 -16.60 4.57
C THR A 258 0.75 -15.63 3.80
N LEU A 259 -0.15 -16.18 3.00
CA LEU A 259 -1.14 -15.42 2.24
C LEU A 259 -2.56 -15.90 2.58
N THR A 260 -3.45 -14.97 2.89
CA THR A 260 -4.88 -15.26 3.04
C THR A 260 -5.66 -14.45 2.03
N LEU A 261 -6.34 -15.12 1.10
CA LEU A 261 -7.06 -14.52 -0.02
C LEU A 261 -8.56 -14.66 0.21
N ASN A 262 -9.20 -13.63 0.76
CA ASN A 262 -10.65 -13.60 0.93
C ASN A 262 -11.35 -12.70 -0.09
N GLY A 263 -10.60 -11.90 -0.86
CA GLY A 263 -11.13 -10.94 -1.82
C GLY A 263 -11.11 -11.45 -3.26
N ASP A 264 -11.20 -10.50 -4.18
CA ASP A 264 -11.40 -10.75 -5.60
C ASP A 264 -10.10 -10.63 -6.40
N PHE A 265 -9.88 -11.55 -7.33
CA PHE A 265 -8.91 -11.39 -8.40
C PHE A 265 -9.56 -10.82 -9.65
N VAL A 266 -8.89 -9.86 -10.30
CA VAL A 266 -9.26 -9.34 -11.62
C VAL A 266 -8.13 -9.63 -12.60
N PHE A 267 -8.44 -10.34 -13.67
CA PHE A 267 -7.52 -10.54 -14.80
C PHE A 267 -7.80 -9.51 -15.89
N ASP A 268 -6.88 -8.56 -16.10
CA ASP A 268 -6.87 -7.70 -17.27
C ASP A 268 -6.31 -8.49 -18.46
N LEU A 269 -7.22 -8.90 -19.35
CA LEU A 269 -6.95 -9.71 -20.54
C LEU A 269 -6.75 -8.86 -21.80
N SER A 270 -6.69 -7.53 -21.70
CA SER A 270 -6.62 -6.64 -22.88
C SER A 270 -5.37 -6.83 -23.74
N GLY A 271 -4.29 -7.41 -23.18
CA GLY A 271 -3.01 -7.68 -23.86
C GLY A 271 -2.59 -9.15 -23.87
N VAL A 272 -3.50 -10.08 -23.58
CA VAL A 272 -3.16 -11.50 -23.39
C VAL A 272 -2.78 -12.21 -24.70
N ALA A 273 -1.76 -13.06 -24.66
CA ALA A 273 -1.47 -14.01 -25.74
C ALA A 273 -2.46 -15.20 -25.72
N VAL A 274 -3.07 -15.52 -26.86
CA VAL A 274 -4.24 -16.44 -26.94
C VAL A 274 -3.94 -17.85 -27.47
N ALA A 275 -2.70 -18.33 -27.37
CA ALA A 275 -2.36 -19.69 -27.82
C ALA A 275 -2.75 -20.74 -26.77
N LEU A 276 -3.16 -21.92 -27.25
CA LEU A 276 -3.47 -23.07 -26.39
C LEU A 276 -2.25 -23.45 -25.54
N GLY A 277 -2.48 -23.67 -24.25
CA GLY A 277 -1.43 -24.04 -23.30
C GLY A 277 -0.59 -22.86 -22.80
N ASN A 278 -0.84 -21.62 -23.25
CA ASN A 278 -0.27 -20.46 -22.59
C ASN A 278 -0.68 -20.44 -21.12
N ALA A 279 0.26 -20.11 -20.25
CA ALA A 279 0.09 -20.13 -18.80
C ALA A 279 0.79 -18.95 -18.12
N TRP A 280 0.20 -18.50 -17.02
CA TRP A 280 0.72 -17.42 -16.17
C TRP A 280 0.64 -17.85 -14.72
N ASN A 281 1.78 -17.81 -14.02
CA ASN A 281 1.78 -18.04 -12.58
C ASN A 281 1.32 -16.77 -11.87
N ILE A 282 0.11 -16.82 -11.29
CA ILE A 282 -0.51 -15.68 -10.61
C ILE A 282 -0.14 -15.70 -9.13
N VAL A 283 -0.17 -16.88 -8.52
CA VAL A 283 0.24 -17.13 -7.14
C VAL A 283 1.28 -18.24 -7.14
N ASN A 284 2.45 -17.98 -6.57
CA ASN A 284 3.49 -19.01 -6.44
C ASN A 284 3.20 -19.93 -5.23
N VAL A 285 2.27 -20.86 -5.41
CA VAL A 285 1.85 -21.86 -4.41
C VAL A 285 2.97 -22.83 -3.99
N GLY A 286 4.06 -22.89 -4.77
CA GLY A 286 5.20 -23.74 -4.44
C GLY A 286 6.08 -23.17 -3.33
N THR A 287 6.02 -21.87 -3.06
CA THR A 287 6.86 -21.20 -2.07
C THR A 287 6.08 -20.46 -1.00
N LEU A 288 4.84 -20.05 -1.28
CA LEU A 288 3.96 -19.41 -0.32
C LEU A 288 3.25 -20.44 0.57
N ALA A 289 2.76 -19.97 1.72
CA ALA A 289 1.77 -20.68 2.50
C ALA A 289 0.42 -19.97 2.33
N GLU A 290 -0.33 -20.33 1.30
CA GLU A 290 -1.57 -19.69 0.92
C GLU A 290 -2.83 -20.37 1.47
N THR A 291 -3.89 -19.57 1.56
CA THR A 291 -5.24 -20.04 1.81
C THR A 291 -6.18 -19.18 0.99
N PHE A 292 -6.89 -19.79 0.06
CA PHE A 292 -8.05 -19.20 -0.60
C PHE A 292 -9.25 -19.38 0.34
N GLY A 293 -9.81 -18.25 0.78
CA GLY A 293 -10.91 -18.23 1.75
C GLY A 293 -12.25 -18.48 1.08
N SER A 294 -13.28 -18.75 1.87
CA SER A 294 -14.63 -19.06 1.37
C SER A 294 -15.32 -17.92 0.61
N THR A 295 -14.81 -16.69 0.72
CA THR A 295 -15.30 -15.52 -0.01
C THR A 295 -14.42 -15.15 -1.20
N PHE A 296 -13.33 -15.90 -1.43
CA PHE A 296 -12.48 -15.70 -2.59
C PHE A 296 -13.29 -15.78 -3.88
N SER A 297 -13.01 -14.90 -4.82
CA SER A 297 -13.62 -14.94 -6.13
C SER A 297 -12.69 -14.47 -7.24
N VAL A 298 -12.99 -14.87 -8.47
CA VAL A 298 -12.37 -14.32 -9.67
C VAL A 298 -13.43 -13.57 -10.47
N VAL A 299 -13.25 -12.26 -10.63
CA VAL A 299 -14.22 -11.41 -11.31
C VAL A 299 -14.37 -11.82 -12.77
N ASP A 300 -15.62 -11.93 -13.22
CA ASP A 300 -16.04 -12.39 -14.55
C ASP A 300 -15.73 -13.86 -14.89
N PHE A 301 -15.25 -14.64 -13.92
CA PHE A 301 -15.10 -16.08 -14.06
C PHE A 301 -16.20 -16.77 -13.26
N PHE A 302 -16.65 -17.92 -13.72
CA PHE A 302 -17.55 -18.78 -12.93
C PHE A 302 -16.72 -19.82 -12.17
N ASP A 303 -17.18 -20.17 -10.98
CA ASP A 303 -16.63 -21.29 -10.21
C ASP A 303 -17.10 -22.61 -10.85
N ALA A 304 -16.17 -23.36 -11.43
CA ALA A 304 -16.41 -24.66 -12.05
C ALA A 304 -16.35 -25.82 -11.03
N GLY A 305 -16.11 -25.50 -9.75
CA GLY A 305 -15.90 -26.46 -8.67
C GLY A 305 -14.48 -27.01 -8.64
N GLY A 306 -14.10 -27.59 -7.50
CA GLY A 306 -12.75 -28.17 -7.32
C GLY A 306 -11.64 -27.12 -7.39
N ASP A 307 -11.92 -25.92 -6.87
CA ASP A 307 -11.01 -24.78 -6.80
C ASP A 307 -10.52 -24.32 -8.19
N LEU A 308 -11.43 -24.36 -9.17
CA LEU A 308 -11.20 -23.99 -10.57
C LEU A 308 -12.19 -22.90 -11.01
N TRP A 309 -11.65 -21.82 -11.56
CA TRP A 309 -12.40 -20.69 -12.08
C TRP A 309 -12.26 -20.62 -13.60
N GLU A 310 -13.36 -20.48 -14.33
CA GLU A 310 -13.36 -20.50 -15.79
C GLU A 310 -14.01 -19.27 -16.42
N LYS A 311 -13.46 -18.85 -17.57
CA LYS A 311 -14.06 -17.82 -18.43
C LYS A 311 -13.82 -18.19 -19.89
N THR A 312 -14.89 -18.25 -20.68
CA THR A 312 -14.80 -18.38 -22.13
C THR A 312 -15.19 -17.07 -22.80
N THR A 313 -14.28 -16.49 -23.58
CA THR A 313 -14.54 -15.27 -24.35
C THR A 313 -13.77 -15.30 -25.67
N GLY A 314 -14.40 -14.85 -26.75
CA GLY A 314 -13.82 -14.94 -28.10
C GLY A 314 -13.45 -16.36 -28.54
N GLY A 315 -14.12 -17.37 -27.96
CA GLY A 315 -13.85 -18.80 -28.15
C GLY A 315 -12.56 -19.32 -27.50
N VAL A 316 -11.88 -18.50 -26.69
CA VAL A 316 -10.75 -18.90 -25.83
C VAL A 316 -11.29 -19.18 -24.43
N THR A 317 -10.90 -20.30 -23.84
CA THR A 317 -11.22 -20.65 -22.45
C THR A 317 -9.99 -20.44 -21.57
N TYR A 318 -10.14 -19.57 -20.58
CA TYR A 318 -9.18 -19.32 -19.52
C TYR A 318 -9.61 -20.06 -18.26
N GLN A 319 -8.67 -20.73 -17.60
CA GLN A 319 -8.88 -21.43 -16.34
C GLN A 319 -7.87 -20.98 -15.30
N PHE A 320 -8.33 -20.47 -14.16
CA PHE A 320 -7.49 -20.22 -12.99
C PHE A 320 -7.72 -21.33 -11.97
N SER A 321 -6.64 -21.97 -11.53
CA SER A 321 -6.69 -23.04 -10.53
C SER A 321 -6.04 -22.57 -9.23
N GLU A 322 -6.77 -22.62 -8.12
CA GLU A 322 -6.25 -22.26 -6.80
C GLU A 322 -5.16 -23.25 -6.36
N ALA A 323 -5.32 -24.53 -6.68
CA ALA A 323 -4.36 -25.60 -6.36
C ALA A 323 -2.97 -25.40 -7.02
N THR A 324 -2.92 -24.74 -8.17
CA THR A 324 -1.66 -24.50 -8.89
C THR A 324 -1.24 -23.03 -8.92
N GLY A 325 -2.15 -22.12 -8.55
CA GLY A 325 -1.97 -20.68 -8.65
C GLY A 325 -1.79 -20.17 -10.09
N ASN A 326 -2.13 -20.97 -11.11
CA ASN A 326 -1.90 -20.63 -12.52
C ASN A 326 -3.20 -20.28 -13.23
N LEU A 327 -3.13 -19.28 -14.11
CA LEU A 327 -4.10 -19.03 -15.17
C LEU A 327 -3.60 -19.71 -16.45
N VAL A 328 -4.43 -20.52 -17.12
CA VAL A 328 -4.04 -21.29 -18.32
C VAL A 328 -5.11 -21.18 -19.40
N ILE A 329 -4.70 -21.19 -20.67
CA ILE A 329 -5.61 -21.36 -21.80
C ILE A 329 -5.78 -22.86 -22.10
N THR A 330 -7.01 -23.37 -21.98
CA THR A 330 -7.31 -24.81 -22.17
C THR A 330 -8.13 -25.12 -23.40
N ALA A 331 -8.73 -24.12 -24.04
CA ALA A 331 -9.36 -24.24 -25.34
C ALA A 331 -9.18 -22.96 -26.15
N VAL A 332 -9.10 -23.11 -27.47
CA VAL A 332 -9.08 -22.01 -28.45
C VAL A 332 -10.16 -22.29 -29.50
N PRO A 333 -10.67 -21.28 -30.23
CA PRO A 333 -11.66 -21.53 -31.26
C PRO A 333 -11.06 -22.49 -32.30
N GLU A 334 -11.73 -23.61 -32.54
CA GLU A 334 -11.39 -24.48 -33.67
C GLU A 334 -11.34 -23.61 -34.93
N PRO A 335 -10.30 -23.72 -35.78
CA PRO A 335 -10.28 -23.04 -37.06
C PRO A 335 -11.58 -23.37 -37.77
N SER A 336 -12.40 -22.35 -38.07
CA SER A 336 -13.76 -22.55 -38.56
C SER A 336 -13.80 -23.70 -39.57
N ALA A 337 -14.76 -24.62 -39.43
CA ALA A 337 -14.86 -25.81 -40.29
C ALA A 337 -14.82 -25.50 -41.80
N TRP A 338 -15.03 -24.24 -42.19
CA TRP A 338 -14.81 -23.69 -43.54
C TRP A 338 -13.35 -23.74 -44.03
N ALA A 339 -12.35 -23.54 -43.17
CA ALA A 339 -10.93 -23.65 -43.52
C ALA A 339 -10.53 -25.12 -43.82
N LEU A 340 -11.13 -26.06 -43.10
CA LEU A 340 -10.93 -27.50 -43.33
C LEU A 340 -11.74 -28.01 -44.54
N ALA A 341 -12.93 -27.47 -44.78
CA ALA A 341 -13.74 -27.76 -45.97
C ALA A 341 -13.10 -27.23 -47.27
N GLY A 342 -12.35 -26.13 -47.21
CA GLY A 342 -11.60 -25.58 -48.36
C GLY A 342 -10.42 -26.45 -48.80
N LEU A 343 -9.75 -27.14 -47.87
CA LEU A 343 -8.67 -28.08 -48.18
C LEU A 343 -9.19 -29.46 -48.61
N GLY A 344 -10.36 -29.88 -48.11
CA GLY A 344 -11.01 -31.13 -48.52
C GLY A 344 -11.58 -31.13 -49.95
N LEU A 345 -11.86 -29.96 -50.54
CA LEU A 345 -12.45 -29.86 -51.89
C LEU A 345 -11.41 -29.80 -53.02
N ILE A 346 -10.13 -29.55 -52.72
CA ILE A 346 -9.08 -29.39 -53.75
C ILE A 346 -8.47 -30.74 -54.20
N LEU A 347 -8.64 -31.83 -53.45
CA LEU A 347 -8.00 -33.12 -53.77
C LEU A 347 -8.85 -34.11 -54.61
N VAL A 348 -10.11 -33.80 -54.95
CA VAL A 348 -11.02 -34.79 -55.59
C VAL A 348 -11.33 -34.54 -57.08
N THR A 349 -10.73 -33.53 -57.74
CA THR A 349 -11.12 -33.19 -59.13
C THR A 349 -10.06 -33.40 -60.23
N VAL A 350 -9.16 -34.39 -60.12
CA VAL A 350 -8.38 -34.85 -61.28
C VAL A 350 -8.22 -36.37 -61.29
N PHE A 351 -9.26 -37.11 -61.67
CA PHE A 351 -9.13 -38.38 -62.41
C PHE A 351 -10.46 -38.75 -63.05
N ARG A 352 -10.77 -38.18 -64.22
CA ARG A 352 -11.66 -38.81 -65.21
C ARG A 352 -11.51 -38.17 -66.58
N ARG A 353 -10.67 -38.78 -67.42
CA ARG A 353 -10.72 -38.79 -68.91
C ARG A 353 -9.54 -39.63 -69.38
N GLY A 354 -9.66 -40.70 -70.16
CA GLY A 354 -10.79 -41.41 -70.73
C GLY A 354 -10.20 -42.64 -71.46
N ARG A 355 -10.81 -43.81 -71.30
CA ARG A 355 -10.55 -44.95 -72.18
C ARG A 355 -11.28 -44.70 -73.50
N SER A 356 -10.58 -44.79 -74.62
CA SER A 356 -11.17 -45.18 -75.90
C SER A 356 -10.37 -46.34 -76.49
N ARG A 357 -11.11 -47.33 -77.00
CA ARG A 357 -10.65 -48.58 -77.62
C ARG A 357 -10.67 -48.46 -79.15
N SER A 358 -9.98 -49.41 -79.79
CA SER A 358 -10.03 -49.87 -81.20
C SER A 358 -9.41 -48.92 -82.23
N VAL A 359 -8.63 -49.36 -83.22
CA VAL A 359 -8.41 -50.69 -83.87
C VAL A 359 -6.91 -50.95 -83.98
#